data_AF-A0A9P0KV60-F1
#
_entry.id   AF-A0A9P0KV60-F1
#
_cell.length_a   1.000
_cell.length_b   1.000
_cell.length_c   1.000
_cell.angle_alpha   90.00
_cell.angle_beta   90.00
_cell.angle_gamma   90.00
#
_symmetry.space_group_name_H-M   'P 1'
#
loop_
_entity.id
_entity.type
_entity.pdbx_description
1 polymer ?
#
loop_
_entity_poly.entity_id
_entity_poly.type
_entity_poly.pdbx_seq_one_letter_code
_entity_poly.pdbx_strand_id
1 'polypeptide(L)' 'MRKCIPVQERFAIALRFLATGDSYTSLSYLFKVSIQTVSSCVTDVCKALIKELSQEIKASKSRLSSISSMSSVT' A
#
# COMPACT_ATOMS: atom_id res chain seq x y z
N MET A 1 28.77 -7.08 -5.78
CA MET A 1 27.64 -6.25 -5.31
C MET A 1 26.33 -6.99 -5.58
N ARG A 2 25.41 -7.12 -4.60
CA ARG A 2 24.06 -7.64 -4.88
C ARG A 2 23.28 -6.60 -5.67
N LYS A 3 22.52 -7.02 -6.68
CA LYS A 3 21.61 -6.13 -7.41
C LYS A 3 20.53 -5.63 -6.46
N CYS A 4 20.24 -4.33 -6.52
CA CYS A 4 19.10 -3.75 -5.81
C CYS A 4 17.82 -4.42 -6.32
N ILE A 5 16.89 -4.72 -5.41
CA ILE A 5 15.59 -5.26 -5.79
C ILE A 5 14.81 -4.12 -6.46
N PRO A 6 14.37 -4.30 -7.72
CA PRO A 6 13.65 -3.26 -8.42
C PRO A 6 12.35 -2.92 -7.68
N VAL A 7 11.91 -1.67 -7.81
CA VAL A 7 10.71 -1.16 -7.11
C VAL A 7 9.47 -1.99 -7.47
N GLN A 8 9.39 -2.43 -8.73
CA GLN A 8 8.33 -3.27 -9.27
C GLN A 8 8.22 -4.61 -8.54
N GLU A 9 9.36 -5.21 -8.19
CA GLU A 9 9.40 -6.50 -7.50
C GLU A 9 9.03 -6.35 -6.03
N ARG A 10 9.50 -5.28 -5.37
CA ARG A 10 9.05 -4.92 -4.01
C ARG A 10 7.54 -4.73 -3.95
N PHE A 11 6.97 -4.08 -4.96
CA PHE A 11 5.54 -3.84 -5.07
C PHE A 11 4.77 -5.14 -5.35
N ALA A 12 5.28 -6.00 -6.23
CA ALA A 12 4.67 -7.30 -6.52
C ALA A 12 4.62 -8.21 -5.29
N ILE A 13 5.67 -8.23 -4.47
CA ILE A 13 5.71 -8.96 -3.20
C ILE A 13 4.58 -8.48 -2.27
N ALA A 14 4.43 -7.16 -2.13
CA ALA A 14 3.40 -6.57 -1.27
C ALA A 14 1.98 -6.85 -1.79
N LEU A 15 1.74 -6.72 -3.10
CA LEU A 15 0.45 -7.05 -3.70
C LEU A 15 0.11 -8.54 -3.53
N ARG A 16 1.10 -9.43 -3.68
CA ARG A 16 0.90 -10.87 -3.47
C ARG A 16 0.54 -11.16 -2.02
N PHE A 17 1.21 -10.53 -1.07
CA PHE A 17 0.88 -10.61 0.35
C PHE A 17 -0.56 -10.15 0.63
N LEU A 18 -0.98 -9.00 0.09
CA LEU A 18 -2.33 -8.47 0.28
C LEU A 18 -3.41 -9.32 -0.38
N ALA A 19 -3.14 -9.88 -1.56
CA ALA A 19 -4.12 -10.67 -2.31
C ALA A 19 -4.26 -12.11 -1.77
N THR A 20 -3.19 -12.71 -1.25
CA THR A 20 -3.19 -14.12 -0.82
C THR A 20 -3.22 -14.28 0.70
N GLY A 21 -2.73 -13.30 1.48
CA GLY A 21 -2.58 -13.41 2.93
C GLY A 21 -1.52 -14.42 3.37
N ASP A 22 -0.61 -14.78 2.46
CA ASP A 22 0.40 -15.81 2.66
C ASP A 22 1.50 -15.38 3.65
N SER A 23 2.18 -16.35 4.26
CA SER A 23 3.22 -16.06 5.25
C SER A 23 4.48 -15.45 4.60
N TYR A 24 5.25 -14.67 5.36
CA TYR A 24 6.51 -14.10 4.85
C TYR A 24 7.54 -15.18 4.46
N THR A 25 7.50 -16.36 5.08
CA THR A 25 8.36 -17.49 4.75
C THR A 25 8.04 -18.05 3.36
N SER A 26 6.75 -18.24 3.07
CA SER A 26 6.28 -18.70 1.77
C SER A 26 6.63 -17.70 0.65
N LEU A 27 6.43 -16.40 0.90
CA LEU A 27 6.80 -15.33 -0.03
C LEU A 27 8.32 -15.25 -0.24
N SER A 28 9.10 -15.44 0.82
CA SER A 28 10.56 -15.49 0.74
C SER A 28 11.03 -16.60 -0.19
N TYR A 29 10.39 -17.78 -0.15
CA TYR A 29 10.68 -18.87 -1.06
C TYR A 29 10.28 -18.54 -2.51
N LEU A 30 9.08 -17.97 -2.71
CA LEU A 30 8.52 -17.67 -4.02
C LEU A 30 9.33 -16.63 -4.79
N PHE A 31 9.72 -15.54 -4.10
CA PHE A 31 10.47 -14.44 -4.69
C PHE A 31 12.00 -14.58 -4.52
N LYS A 32 12.47 -15.67 -3.90
CA LYS A 32 13.90 -15.95 -3.65
C LYS A 32 14.63 -14.79 -2.95
N VAL A 33 13.95 -14.12 -2.04
CA VAL A 33 14.47 -13.02 -1.21
C VAL A 33 14.43 -13.41 0.25
N SER A 34 15.23 -12.77 1.11
CA SER A 34 15.20 -13.09 2.54
C SER A 34 13.87 -12.66 3.18
N ILE A 35 13.44 -13.38 4.22
CA ILE A 35 12.23 -13.06 4.99
C ILE A 35 12.27 -11.62 5.53
N GLN A 36 13.44 -11.16 5.97
CA GLN A 36 13.67 -9.79 6.43
C GLN A 36 13.34 -8.78 5.33
N THR A 37 13.83 -9.02 4.12
CA THR A 37 13.56 -8.17 2.96
C THR A 37 12.09 -8.17 2.60
N VAL A 38 11.40 -9.32 2.62
CA VAL A 38 9.95 -9.40 2.38
C VAL A 38 9.20 -8.51 3.38
N SER A 39 9.52 -8.64 4.67
CA SER A 39 8.89 -7.85 5.74
C SER A 39 9.09 -6.34 5.54
N SER A 40 10.31 -5.91 5.21
CA SER A 40 10.59 -4.50 4.90
C SER A 40 9.82 -4.04 3.66
N CYS A 41 9.78 -4.84 2.58
CA CYS A 41 9.06 -4.49 1.36
C CYS A 41 7.57 -4.31 1.59
N VAL A 42 6.93 -5.26 2.29
CA VAL A 42 5.50 -5.21 2.61
C VAL A 42 5.22 -3.98 3.47
N THR A 43 6.02 -3.74 4.51
CA THR A 43 5.84 -2.59 5.41
C THR A 43 5.97 -1.26 4.68
N ASP A 44 7.00 -1.10 3.85
CA ASP A 44 7.25 0.14 3.10
C ASP A 44 6.15 0.43 2.09
N VAL A 45 5.72 -0.59 1.34
CA VAL A 45 4.66 -0.44 0.35
C VAL A 45 3.32 -0.13 1.02
N CYS A 46 2.97 -0.83 2.11
CA CYS A 46 1.74 -0.55 2.85
C CYS A 46 1.73 0.87 3.43
N LYS A 47 2.87 1.36 3.96
CA LYS A 47 2.99 2.75 4.44
C LYS A 47 2.79 3.75 3.30
N ALA A 48 3.41 3.52 2.15
CA ALA A 48 3.24 4.37 0.97
C ALA A 48 1.79 4.39 0.49
N LEU A 49 1.16 3.20 0.44
CA LEU A 49 -0.25 3.05 0.05
C LEU A 49 -1.18 3.80 1.01
N ILE A 50 -1.01 3.62 2.32
CA ILE A 50 -1.82 4.32 3.33
C ILE A 50 -1.64 5.83 3.21
N LYS A 51 -0.40 6.30 3.00
CA LYS A 51 -0.13 7.73 2.82
C LYS A 51 -0.88 8.28 1.61
N GLU A 52 -0.80 7.61 0.46
CA GLU A 52 -1.42 8.06 -0.79
C GLU A 52 -2.95 8.03 -0.70
N LEU A 53 -3.53 6.89 -0.29
CA LEU A 53 -4.98 6.73 -0.15
C LEU A 53 -5.54 7.69 0.92
N SER A 54 -4.81 7.94 2.00
CA SER A 54 -5.26 8.87 3.04
C SER A 54 -5.37 10.30 2.53
N GLN A 55 -4.48 10.73 1.62
CA GLN A 55 -4.60 12.05 0.98
C GLN A 55 -5.85 12.13 0.11
N GLU A 56 -6.09 11.12 -0.71
CA GLU A 56 -7.26 11.06 -1.62
C GLU A 56 -8.60 11.05 -0.87
N ILE A 57 -8.69 10.24 0.20
CA ILE A 57 -9.91 10.16 1.02
C ILE A 57 -10.14 11.49 1.77
N LYS A 58 -9.08 12.16 2.24
CA LYS A 58 -9.19 13.43 2.95
C LYS A 58 -9.58 14.57 2.02
N ALA A 59 -9.11 14.57 0.78
CA ALA A 59 -9.50 15.54 -0.26
C ALA A 59 -10.98 15.41 -0.66
N SER A 60 -11.56 14.21 -0.63
CA SER A 60 -13.00 14.04 -0.86
C SER A 60 -13.84 14.63 0.28
N LYS A 61 -13.36 14.54 1.53
CA LYS A 61 -14.09 15.04 2.70
C LYS A 61 -14.26 16.57 2.70
N SER A 62 -13.30 17.32 2.16
CA SER A 62 -13.39 18.79 2.08
C SER A 62 -14.38 19.29 1.02
N ARG A 63 -14.67 18.48 -0.02
CA ARG A 63 -15.73 18.80 -0.98
C ARG A 63 -17.12 18.53 -0.42
N LEU A 64 -17.29 17.51 0.42
CA LEU A 64 -18.58 17.17 1.04
C LEU A 64 -19.05 18.21 2.08
N SER A 65 -18.14 18.92 2.76
CA SER A 65 -18.52 20.01 3.67
C SER A 65 -19.11 21.24 2.97
N SER A 66 -18.76 21.48 1.69
CA SER A 66 -19.31 22.62 0.95
C SER A 66 -20.69 22.36 0.34
N ILE A 67 -21.06 21.10 0.09
CA ILE A 67 -22.37 20.73 -0.46
C ILE A 67 -23.46 20.71 0.63
N SER A 68 -23.11 20.41 1.89
CA SER A 68 -24.07 20.38 3.00
C SER A 68 -24.63 21.76 3.35
N SER A 69 -23.92 22.85 3.04
CA SER A 69 -24.40 24.21 3.32
C SER A 69 -25.42 24.75 2.32
N MET A 70 -25.66 24.06 1.19
CA MET A 70 -26.64 24.50 0.16
C MET A 70 -27.98 23.77 0.20
N SER A 71 -28.15 22.72 1.01
CA SER A 71 -29.40 21.93 1.04
C SER A 71 -30.44 22.41 2.07
N SER A 72 -30.16 23.48 2.83
CA SER A 72 -31.10 24.06 3.81
C SER A 72 -31.89 25.27 3.29
N VAL A 73 -31.79 25.59 1.99
CA VAL A 73 -32.58 26.66 1.35
C VAL A 73 -33.40 26.08 0.19
N THR A 74 -34.35 25.21 0.51
CA THR A 74 -35.55 24.90 -0.29
C THR A 74 -36.61 24.33 0.63
#